data_AF-A0A9E0AC66-F1
#
_entry.id   AF-A0A9E0AC66-F1
#
_cell.length_a   1.000
_cell.length_b   1.000
_cell.length_c   1.000
_cell.angle_alpha   90.00
_cell.angle_beta   90.00
_cell.angle_gamma   90.00
#
_symmetry.space_group_name_H-M   'P 1'
#
loop_
_entity.id
_entity.type
_entity.pdbx_description
1 polymer ?
#
loop_
_entity_poly.entity_id
_entity_poly.type
_entity_poly.pdbx_seq_one_letter_code
_entity_poly.pdbx_strand_id
1 'polypeptide(L)'
;MERGGATYILTNIHHTVLYVGVTSDLLKRMYEHKNKLYPGFSAKYNTDKLVHYELFYTIEEAIAREKQIKKGPRSNKIKLIDSNNPEWKDLYDEVQQW
;
A
#
# COMPACT_ATOMS: atom_id res chain seq x y z
N MET A 1 8.36 17.25 12.16
CA MET A 1 7.95 16.04 11.42
C MET A 1 8.89 15.90 10.26
N GLU A 2 9.85 14.97 10.37
CA GLU A 2 10.70 14.62 9.23
C GLU A 2 9.81 14.22 8.06
N ARG A 3 10.08 14.78 6.88
CA ARG A 3 9.25 14.66 5.68
C ARG A 3 9.47 13.30 5.02
N GLY A 4 9.10 12.23 5.72
CA GLY A 4 9.12 10.87 5.20
C GLY A 4 7.98 10.57 4.22
N GLY A 5 8.08 9.44 3.54
CA GLY A 5 7.05 8.93 2.66
C GLY A 5 6.93 7.41 2.77
N ALA A 6 5.77 6.87 2.41
CA ALA A 6 5.51 5.45 2.36
C ALA A 6 5.00 5.03 0.98
N THR A 7 5.57 3.99 0.41
CA THR A 7 4.98 3.27 -0.73
C THR A 7 4.21 2.08 -0.19
N TYR A 8 3.02 1.79 -0.72
CA TYR A 8 2.20 0.68 -0.24
C TYR A 8 1.49 -0.06 -1.36
N ILE A 9 1.08 -1.30 -1.07
CA ILE A 9 0.24 -2.12 -1.93
C ILE A 9 -1.02 -2.53 -1.16
N LEU A 10 -2.18 -2.18 -1.72
CA LEU A 10 -3.48 -2.64 -1.26
C LEU A 10 -4.02 -3.73 -2.18
N THR A 11 -4.84 -4.60 -1.61
CA THR A 11 -5.62 -5.56 -2.36
C THR A 11 -7.04 -5.68 -1.83
N ASN A 12 -7.87 -6.42 -2.55
CA ASN A 12 -9.20 -6.79 -2.10
C ASN A 12 -9.17 -8.14 -1.38
N ILE A 13 -10.29 -8.53 -0.77
CA ILE A 13 -10.40 -9.78 0.00
C ILE A 13 -10.03 -11.05 -0.80
N HIS A 14 -10.14 -11.00 -2.14
CA HIS A 14 -9.85 -12.11 -3.05
C HIS A 14 -8.46 -12.04 -3.69
N HIS A 15 -7.63 -11.05 -3.33
CA HIS A 15 -6.27 -10.85 -3.85
C HIS A 15 -6.17 -10.64 -5.37
N THR A 16 -7.28 -10.31 -6.04
CA THR A 16 -7.32 -10.20 -7.51
C THR A 16 -6.84 -8.85 -8.01
N VAL A 17 -7.02 -7.79 -7.22
CA VAL A 17 -6.61 -6.42 -7.57
C VAL A 17 -5.40 -6.00 -6.74
N LEU A 18 -4.35 -5.48 -7.36
CA LEU A 18 -3.21 -4.89 -6.65
C LEU A 18 -3.16 -3.39 -6.97
N TYR A 19 -3.43 -2.57 -5.96
CA TYR A 19 -3.35 -1.12 -6.03
C TYR A 19 -2.05 -0.66 -5.39
N VAL A 20 -1.25 0.13 -6.11
CA VAL A 20 0.02 0.67 -5.61
C VAL A 20 -0.15 2.17 -5.40
N GLY A 21 0.22 2.65 -4.22
CA GLY A 21 0.12 4.06 -3.87
C GLY A 21 1.31 4.57 -3.07
N VAL A 22 1.34 5.88 -2.89
CA VAL A 22 2.31 6.61 -2.07
C VAL A 22 1.57 7.60 -1.15
N THR A 23 2.09 7.84 0.05
CA THR A 23 1.54 8.80 1.02
C THR A 23 2.63 9.29 1.96
N SER A 24 2.45 10.50 2.52
CA SER A 24 3.29 10.99 3.63
C SER A 24 2.77 10.52 4.99
N ASP A 25 1.56 9.98 5.05
CA ASP A 25 0.89 9.49 6.25
C ASP A 25 0.19 8.17 5.91
N LEU A 26 0.81 7.06 6.33
CA LEU A 26 0.32 5.72 5.99
C LEU A 26 -0.93 5.38 6.80
N LEU A 27 -0.93 5.63 8.10
CA LEU A 27 -2.05 5.33 8.99
C LEU A 27 -3.33 6.02 8.52
N LYS A 28 -3.26 7.34 8.30
CA LYS A 28 -4.40 8.12 7.80
C LYS A 28 -4.88 7.60 6.46
N ARG A 29 -3.98 7.30 5.52
CA ARG A 29 -4.35 6.80 4.19
C ARG A 29 -5.01 5.42 4.25
N MET A 30 -4.56 4.54 5.14
CA MET A 30 -5.17 3.24 5.32
C MET A 30 -6.58 3.37 5.91
N TYR A 31 -6.77 4.26 6.89
CA TYR A 31 -8.09 4.61 7.42
C TYR A 31 -9.03 5.13 6.33
N GLU A 32 -8.54 6.03 5.46
CA GLU A 32 -9.30 6.58 4.33
C GLU A 32 -9.79 5.48 3.36
N HIS A 33 -8.93 4.52 3.00
CA HIS A 33 -9.30 3.40 2.12
C HIS A 33 -10.28 2.44 2.79
N LYS A 34 -10.03 2.05 4.05
CA LYS A 34 -10.92 1.15 4.81
C LYS A 34 -12.33 1.72 4.99
N ASN A 35 -12.43 3.01 5.25
CA ASN A 35 -13.72 3.69 5.42
C ASN A 35 -14.28 4.25 4.11
N LYS A 36 -13.59 4.03 2.98
CA LYS A 36 -14.01 4.47 1.64
C LYS A 36 -14.36 5.95 1.58
N LEU A 37 -13.58 6.78 2.29
CA LEU A 37 -13.85 8.21 2.46
C LEU A 37 -13.79 8.98 1.13
N TYR A 38 -13.04 8.45 0.17
CA TYR A 38 -12.95 9.00 -1.18
C TYR A 38 -13.57 8.04 -2.20
N PRO A 39 -14.54 8.49 -3.01
CA PRO A 39 -15.05 7.69 -4.12
C PRO A 39 -13.97 7.52 -5.19
N GLY A 40 -13.90 6.34 -5.80
CA GLY A 40 -12.91 6.06 -6.84
C GLY A 40 -12.67 4.57 -7.06
N PHE A 41 -11.56 4.26 -7.72
CA PHE A 41 -11.16 2.88 -8.04
C PHE A 41 -11.05 2.02 -6.78
N SER A 42 -10.36 2.50 -5.74
CA SER A 42 -10.14 1.72 -4.53
C SER A 42 -11.43 1.41 -3.79
N ALA A 43 -12.34 2.40 -3.69
CA ALA A 43 -13.67 2.21 -3.12
C ALA A 43 -14.54 1.25 -3.96
N LYS A 44 -14.48 1.35 -5.30
CA LYS A 44 -15.25 0.50 -6.22
C LYS A 44 -14.82 -0.97 -6.15
N TYR A 45 -13.52 -1.23 -6.03
CA TYR A 45 -12.95 -2.58 -6.04
C TYR A 45 -12.63 -3.12 -4.64
N ASN A 46 -13.01 -2.40 -3.58
CA ASN A 46 -12.72 -2.73 -2.18
C ASN A 46 -11.24 -3.06 -1.97
N THR A 47 -10.34 -2.20 -2.47
CA THR A 47 -8.90 -2.36 -2.22
C THR A 47 -8.55 -1.70 -0.89
N ASP A 48 -8.82 -2.39 0.20
CA ASP A 48 -8.74 -1.88 1.58
C ASP A 48 -7.90 -2.78 2.52
N LYS A 49 -7.30 -3.85 1.98
CA LYS A 49 -6.38 -4.73 2.69
C LYS A 49 -4.93 -4.33 2.41
N LEU A 50 -4.19 -3.90 3.42
CA LEU A 50 -2.78 -3.54 3.28
C LEU A 50 -1.93 -4.81 3.29
N VAL A 51 -1.21 -5.09 2.20
CA VAL A 51 -0.41 -6.32 2.09
C VAL A 51 1.09 -6.08 1.98
N HIS A 52 1.51 -4.84 1.71
CA HIS A 52 2.91 -4.44 1.66
C HIS A 52 3.05 -2.95 1.90
N TYR A 53 4.10 -2.53 2.60
CA TYR A 53 4.53 -1.13 2.68
C TYR A 53 6.05 -1.02 2.81
N GLU A 54 6.60 0.11 2.37
CA GLU A 54 7.99 0.51 2.53
C GLU A 54 8.03 1.96 3.01
N LEU A 55 8.80 2.25 4.06
CA LEU A 55 9.00 3.59 4.61
C LEU A 55 10.31 4.20 4.09
N PHE A 56 10.29 5.51 3.86
CA PHE A 56 11.40 6.28 3.30
C PHE A 56 11.62 7.57 4.06
N TYR A 57 12.87 8.05 4.07
CA TYR A 57 13.25 9.31 4.71
C TYR A 57 12.70 10.53 3.97
N THR A 58 12.49 10.40 2.66
CA THR A 58 11.94 11.46 1.80
C THR A 58 10.73 10.98 1.01
N ILE A 59 9.83 11.91 0.68
CA ILE A 59 8.68 11.60 -0.18
C ILE A 59 9.11 11.29 -1.62
N GLU A 60 10.22 11.89 -2.07
CA GLU A 60 10.80 11.67 -3.40
C GLU A 60 11.23 10.22 -3.60
N GLU A 61 11.86 9.60 -2.59
CA GLU A 61 12.23 8.18 -2.60
C GLU A 61 10.99 7.29 -2.68
N ALA A 62 9.97 7.57 -1.88
CA ALA A 62 8.71 6.83 -1.91
C ALA A 62 7.99 6.96 -3.27
N ILE A 63 8.03 8.15 -3.90
CA ILE A 63 7.47 8.36 -5.24
C ILE A 63 8.29 7.60 -6.29
N ALA A 64 9.61 7.62 -6.21
CA ALA A 64 10.48 6.88 -7.13
C ALA A 64 10.23 5.37 -7.05
N ARG A 65 10.08 4.85 -5.83
CA ARG A 65 9.76 3.45 -5.58
C ARG A 65 8.38 3.08 -6.10
N GLU A 66 7.36 3.89 -5.83
CA GLU A 66 6.00 3.68 -6.34
C GLU A 66 5.98 3.55 -7.86
N LYS A 67 6.69 4.45 -8.56
CA LYS A 67 6.85 4.39 -10.02
C LYS A 67 7.54 3.10 -10.48
N GLN A 68 8.58 2.66 -9.77
CA GLN A 68 9.29 1.41 -10.08
C GLN A 68 8.36 0.19 -9.95
N ILE A 69 7.61 0.10 -8.84
CA ILE A 69 6.68 -1.01 -8.59
C ILE A 69 5.55 -1.00 -9.63
N LYS A 70 5.00 0.18 -9.96
CA LYS A 70 3.93 0.32 -10.96
C LYS A 70 4.35 -0.15 -12.35
N LYS A 71 5.56 0.22 -12.81
CA LYS A 71 6.10 -0.18 -14.12
C LYS A 71 6.38 -1.68 -14.25
N GLY A 72 6.68 -2.37 -13.14
CA GLY A 72 6.96 -3.80 -13.15
C GLY A 72 5.73 -4.68 -13.45
N PRO A 73 5.92 -5.92 -13.92
CA PRO A 73 4.82 -6.87 -14.10
C PRO A 73 4.16 -7.25 -12.77
N ARG A 74 2.94 -7.81 -12.82
CA ARG A 74 2.20 -8.26 -11.63
C ARG A 74 2.98 -9.31 -10.83
N SER A 75 3.71 -10.21 -11.49
CA SER A 75 4.54 -11.24 -10.84
C SER A 75 5.59 -10.65 -9.91
N ASN A 76 6.16 -9.49 -10.24
CA ASN A 76 7.14 -8.83 -9.35
C ASN A 76 6.47 -8.25 -8.11
N LYS A 77 5.25 -7.74 -8.22
CA LYS A 77 4.47 -7.25 -7.08
C LYS A 77 4.11 -8.40 -6.14
N ILE A 78 3.71 -9.55 -6.69
CA ILE A 78 3.43 -10.78 -5.92
C ILE A 78 4.69 -11.24 -5.18
N LYS A 79 5.83 -11.35 -5.87
CA LYS A 79 7.10 -11.73 -5.23
C LYS A 79 7.50 -10.78 -4.09
N LEU A 80 7.26 -9.48 -4.26
CA LEU A 80 7.53 -8.47 -3.24
C LEU A 80 6.62 -8.62 -2.01
N ILE A 81 5.34 -8.94 -2.22
CA ILE A 81 4.40 -9.23 -1.13
C ILE A 81 4.82 -10.54 -0.45
N ASP A 82 5.03 -11.61 -1.21
CA ASP A 82 5.34 -12.94 -0.68
C ASP A 82 6.64 -12.97 0.13
N SER A 83 7.63 -12.13 -0.22
CA SER A 83 8.90 -12.09 0.50
C SER A 83 8.78 -11.56 1.94
N ASN A 84 7.79 -10.70 2.19
CA ASN A 84 7.62 -10.04 3.50
C ASN A 84 6.32 -10.47 4.22
N ASN A 85 5.32 -10.91 3.47
CA ASN A 85 3.98 -11.24 3.93
C ASN A 85 3.40 -12.42 3.13
N PRO A 86 3.98 -13.64 3.27
CA PRO A 86 3.59 -14.82 2.49
C PRO A 86 2.15 -15.28 2.74
N GLU A 87 1.58 -14.93 3.88
CA GLU A 87 0.18 -15.24 4.23
C GLU A 87 -0.79 -14.13 3.77
N TRP A 88 -0.28 -13.08 3.11
CA TRP A 88 -1.05 -11.93 2.65
C TRP A 88 -1.93 -11.35 3.75
N LYS A 89 -1.42 -11.30 4.98
CA LYS A 89 -2.12 -10.70 6.12
C LYS A 89 -2.39 -9.23 5.88
N ASP A 90 -3.46 -8.73 6.50
CA ASP A 90 -3.69 -7.29 6.52
C ASP A 90 -2.73 -6.65 7.53
N LEU A 91 -1.77 -5.88 7.03
CA LEU A 91 -0.73 -5.24 7.84
C LEU A 91 -1.24 -3.95 8.49
N TYR A 92 -2.51 -3.59 8.31
CA TYR A 92 -3.06 -2.39 8.92
C TYR A 92 -2.91 -2.39 10.45
N ASP A 93 -3.10 -3.54 11.10
CA ASP A 93 -3.00 -3.68 12.55
C ASP A 93 -1.58 -3.36 13.07
N GLU A 94 -0.55 -3.55 12.24
CA GLU A 94 0.84 -3.15 12.56
C GLU A 94 1.00 -1.62 12.49
N VAL A 95 0.41 -1.00 11.46
CA VAL A 95 0.47 0.45 11.23
C VAL A 95 -0.33 1.22 12.29
N GLN A 96 -1.38 0.61 12.86
CA GLN A 96 -2.16 1.23 13.94
C GLN A 96 -1.39 1.43 15.25
N GLN A 97 -0.24 0.77 15.43
CA GLN A 97 0.56 0.82 16.65
C GLN A 97 1.68 1.87 16.60
N TRP A 98 1.75 2.65 15.52
CA TRP A 98 2.77 3.69 15.31
C TRP A 98 2.44 5.00 16.02
#